data_AF-A0A2V9ZLS8-F1
#
_entry.id   AF-A0A2V9ZLS8-F1
#
_cell.length_a   1.000
_cell.length_b   1.000
_cell.length_c   1.000
_cell.angle_alpha   90.00
_cell.angle_beta   90.00
_cell.angle_gamma   90.00
#
_symmetry.space_group_name_H-M   'P 1'
#
loop_
_entity.id
_entity.type
_entity.pdbx_description
1 polymer ?
#
loop_
_entity_poly.entity_id
_entity_poly.type
_entity_poly.pdbx_seq_one_letter_code
_entity_poly.pdbx_strand_id
1 'polypeptide(L)'
;MVCLALGCIAHAQEGNVPEEKDRMFSPRDMLWGWGQLDIAPPHNEPDPNLCAANAGQFGGKNAPCNAFARYLLSGYVEVRPFARTQLRRLFFFGAPTFVFGKNVPQTLYTWSPAAIGWERSWGAGIEIGRGFEMRVTQHFLFQRLGARDRFLGPADLGTNGPWGRYSVIGVRKYFGQRR
;
A
#
# COMPACT_ATOMS: atom_id res chain seq x y z
N MET A 1 -6.75 22.07 74.79
CA MET A 1 -6.08 21.85 73.49
C MET A 1 -6.91 20.84 72.71
N VAL A 2 -7.79 21.34 71.85
CA VAL A 2 -8.76 20.54 71.07
C VAL A 2 -8.35 20.66 69.61
N CYS A 3 -7.96 19.55 68.99
CA CYS A 3 -7.63 19.50 67.56
C CYS A 3 -8.93 19.29 66.75
N LEU A 4 -9.34 20.31 65.99
CA LEU A 4 -10.23 20.14 64.85
C LEU A 4 -9.38 19.69 63.64
N ALA A 5 -9.58 18.45 63.18
CA ALA A 5 -9.14 18.03 61.86
C ALA A 5 -10.34 18.13 60.90
N LEU A 6 -10.32 19.11 60.01
CA LEU A 6 -11.22 19.20 58.87
C LEU A 6 -10.96 18.02 57.92
N GLY A 7 -11.95 17.14 57.76
CA GLY A 7 -11.96 16.16 56.68
C GLY A 7 -12.38 16.80 55.37
N CYS A 8 -11.44 17.04 54.46
CA CYS A 8 -11.75 17.31 53.06
C CYS A 8 -12.23 16.02 52.40
N ILE A 9 -13.53 15.92 52.11
CA ILE A 9 -14.07 14.89 51.22
C ILE A 9 -13.70 15.30 49.80
N ALA A 10 -12.63 14.72 49.27
CA ALA A 10 -12.33 14.78 47.85
C ALA A 10 -13.37 13.90 47.12
N HIS A 11 -14.39 14.53 46.55
CA HIS A 11 -15.25 13.87 45.56
C HIS A 11 -14.38 13.50 44.34
N ALA A 12 -14.04 12.22 44.23
CA ALA A 12 -13.60 11.66 42.97
C ALA A 12 -14.74 11.83 41.96
N GLN A 13 -14.56 12.71 40.97
CA GLN A 13 -15.38 12.67 39.78
C GLN A 13 -15.07 11.34 39.07
N GLU A 14 -15.97 10.36 39.21
CA GLU A 14 -16.05 9.28 38.24
C GLU A 14 -16.31 9.94 36.88
N GLY A 15 -15.24 10.08 36.11
CA GLY A 15 -15.34 10.40 34.69
C GLY A 15 -16.20 9.30 34.08
N ASN A 16 -17.42 9.67 33.67
CA ASN A 16 -18.28 8.86 32.83
C ASN A 16 -17.47 8.45 31.59
N VAL A 17 -16.82 7.29 31.62
CA VAL A 17 -16.39 6.61 30.41
C VAL A 17 -17.69 6.29 29.69
N PRO A 18 -17.94 6.84 28.49
CA PRO A 18 -19.16 6.52 27.79
C PRO A 18 -19.18 5.01 27.59
N GLU A 19 -20.14 4.36 28.23
CA GLU A 19 -20.47 2.97 28.03
C GLU A 19 -20.54 2.74 26.51
N GLU A 20 -19.67 1.86 26.00
CA GLU A 20 -19.45 1.64 24.58
C GLU A 20 -20.68 0.96 23.97
N LYS A 21 -21.74 1.75 23.79
CA LYS A 21 -23.01 1.37 23.16
C LYS A 21 -22.72 0.80 21.78
N ASP A 22 -22.87 -0.51 21.66
CA ASP A 22 -23.67 -1.13 20.60
C ASP A 22 -23.38 -0.70 19.14
N ARG A 23 -22.12 -0.49 18.78
CA ARG A 23 -21.76 -0.15 17.39
C ARG A 23 -21.59 -1.41 16.54
N MET A 24 -22.58 -1.72 15.72
CA MET A 24 -22.51 -2.80 14.71
C MET A 24 -21.53 -2.48 13.57
N PHE A 25 -21.35 -1.18 13.29
CA PHE A 25 -20.46 -0.63 12.28
C PHE A 25 -19.39 0.25 12.92
N SER A 26 -18.19 0.31 12.33
CA SER A 26 -17.05 1.10 12.82
C SER A 26 -16.44 0.62 14.16
N PRO A 27 -15.91 -0.61 14.22
CA PRO A 27 -15.04 -1.02 15.32
C PRO A 27 -13.79 -0.12 15.41
N ARG A 28 -13.14 -0.03 16.58
CA ARG A 28 -11.92 0.77 16.75
C ARG A 28 -10.79 0.37 15.78
N ASP A 29 -10.77 -0.91 15.39
CA ASP A 29 -9.80 -1.47 14.45
C ASP A 29 -10.35 -1.60 13.02
N MET A 30 -11.31 -0.74 12.65
CA MET A 30 -11.93 -0.77 11.31
C MET A 30 -10.90 -0.56 10.20
N LEU A 31 -9.88 0.28 10.43
CA LEU A 31 -8.85 0.59 9.45
C LEU A 31 -7.50 0.12 9.97
N TRP A 32 -6.77 -0.57 9.11
CA TRP A 32 -5.40 -0.94 9.38
C TRP A 32 -4.61 -0.95 8.09
N GLY A 33 -3.32 -0.69 8.18
CA GLY A 33 -2.50 -0.68 7.01
C GLY A 33 -1.06 -0.37 7.31
N TRP A 34 -0.31 -0.21 6.25
CA TRP A 34 1.06 0.26 6.27
C TRP A 34 1.33 1.11 5.04
N GLY A 35 2.32 1.97 5.16
CA GLY A 35 2.92 2.72 4.07
C GLY A 35 4.42 2.51 4.09
N GLN A 36 5.05 2.46 2.93
CA GLN A 36 6.47 2.21 2.76
C GLN A 36 7.03 3.12 1.67
N LEU A 37 8.20 3.70 1.94
CA LEU A 37 8.97 4.45 0.95
C LEU A 37 10.31 3.73 0.77
N ASP A 38 10.54 3.25 -0.45
CA ASP A 38 11.78 2.61 -0.84
C ASP A 38 12.58 3.50 -1.78
N ILE A 39 13.89 3.50 -1.60
CA ILE A 39 14.84 4.23 -2.44
C ILE A 39 15.87 3.24 -2.94
N ALA A 40 15.90 3.03 -4.24
CA ALA A 40 16.85 2.15 -4.88
C ALA A 40 18.19 2.86 -5.12
N PRO A 41 19.33 2.22 -4.77
CA PRO A 41 20.64 2.77 -5.10
C PRO A 41 20.89 2.75 -6.61
N PRO A 42 21.86 3.54 -7.11
CA PRO A 42 22.26 3.49 -8.51
C PRO A 42 22.65 2.08 -8.95
N HIS A 43 22.33 1.75 -10.20
CA HIS A 43 22.56 0.43 -10.81
C HIS A 43 21.68 -0.71 -10.26
N ASN A 44 20.70 -0.40 -9.41
CA ASN A 44 19.73 -1.36 -8.89
C ASN A 44 18.28 -0.83 -9.01
N GLU A 45 18.01 -0.11 -10.10
CA GLU A 45 16.70 0.49 -10.37
C GLU A 45 15.62 -0.60 -10.56
N PRO A 46 14.51 -0.54 -9.81
CA PRO A 46 13.37 -1.41 -10.05
C PRO A 46 12.80 -1.18 -11.45
N ASP A 47 12.52 -2.28 -12.14
CA ASP A 47 11.93 -2.27 -13.47
C ASP A 47 10.42 -2.51 -13.37
N PRO A 48 9.56 -1.51 -13.66
CA PRO A 48 8.13 -1.71 -13.75
C PRO A 48 7.70 -2.40 -15.07
N ASN A 49 8.64 -2.91 -15.88
CA ASN A 49 8.40 -3.62 -17.13
C ASN A 49 7.60 -2.79 -18.14
N LEU A 50 7.91 -1.49 -18.21
CA LEU A 50 7.36 -0.55 -19.20
C LEU A 50 8.31 -0.31 -20.36
N CYS A 51 9.62 -0.46 -20.11
CA CYS A 51 10.68 -0.28 -21.08
C CYS A 51 11.51 -1.56 -21.17
N ALA A 52 11.93 -1.93 -22.37
CA ALA A 52 12.86 -3.02 -22.57
C ALA A 52 14.20 -2.71 -21.87
N ALA A 53 14.84 -3.72 -21.29
CA ALA A 53 16.12 -3.58 -20.60
C ALA A 53 17.23 -2.99 -21.50
N ASN A 54 17.11 -3.18 -22.82
CA ASN A 54 18.01 -2.61 -23.82
C ASN A 54 17.58 -1.21 -24.31
N ALA A 55 16.72 -0.48 -23.59
CA ALA A 55 16.26 0.86 -23.96
C ALA A 55 17.41 1.84 -24.28
N GLY A 56 18.58 1.66 -23.64
CA GLY A 56 19.79 2.44 -23.93
C GLY A 56 20.31 2.29 -25.37
N GLN A 57 20.01 1.21 -26.09
CA GLN A 57 20.37 1.04 -27.50
C GLN A 57 19.59 1.98 -28.43
N PHE A 58 18.46 2.53 -27.96
CA PHE A 58 17.55 3.38 -28.75
C PHE A 58 17.71 4.89 -28.44
N GLY A 59 18.91 5.32 -28.01
CA GLY A 59 19.19 6.73 -27.75
C GLY A 59 20.10 7.03 -26.54
N GLY A 60 20.68 6.00 -25.92
CA GLY A 60 21.59 6.13 -24.78
C GLY A 60 20.96 6.91 -23.63
N LYS A 61 21.64 7.98 -23.21
CA LYS A 61 21.18 8.89 -22.15
C LYS A 61 19.88 9.62 -22.50
N ASN A 62 19.58 9.77 -23.79
CA ASN A 62 18.40 10.47 -24.29
C ASN A 62 17.33 9.49 -24.80
N ALA A 63 17.44 8.20 -24.45
CA ALA A 63 16.44 7.22 -24.85
C ALA A 63 15.03 7.68 -24.42
N PRO A 64 14.04 7.65 -25.33
CA PRO A 64 12.68 8.10 -25.03
C PRO A 64 12.03 7.23 -23.94
N CYS A 65 12.35 5.93 -23.90
CA CYS A 65 11.92 5.01 -22.85
C CYS A 65 12.89 5.04 -21.65
N ASN A 66 12.53 5.80 -20.62
CA ASN A 66 13.33 6.00 -19.40
C ASN A 66 12.52 5.75 -18.11
N ALA A 67 11.64 4.75 -18.15
CA ALA A 67 10.69 4.43 -17.10
C ALA A 67 11.24 3.43 -16.06
N PHE A 68 12.53 3.48 -15.76
CA PHE A 68 13.14 2.68 -14.69
C PHE A 68 13.10 3.47 -13.38
N ALA A 69 12.61 2.81 -12.33
CA ALA A 69 12.25 3.44 -11.07
C ALA A 69 13.48 3.73 -10.20
N ARG A 70 13.30 4.62 -9.25
CA ARG A 70 14.24 4.81 -8.14
C ARG A 70 13.53 4.94 -6.80
N TYR A 71 12.33 5.54 -6.82
CA TYR A 71 11.51 5.68 -5.62
C TYR A 71 10.24 4.87 -5.79
N LEU A 72 9.88 4.11 -4.75
CA LEU A 72 8.60 3.42 -4.67
C LEU A 72 7.89 3.86 -3.40
N LEU A 73 6.64 4.32 -3.56
CA LEU A 73 5.75 4.60 -2.44
C LEU A 73 4.64 3.55 -2.47
N SER A 74 4.75 2.56 -1.59
CA SER A 74 3.80 1.45 -1.49
C SER A 74 2.91 1.62 -0.27
N GLY A 75 1.69 1.13 -0.38
CA GLY A 75 0.77 1.10 0.75
C GLY A 75 -0.12 -0.12 0.70
N TYR A 76 -0.71 -0.41 1.85
CA TYR A 76 -1.76 -1.39 2.00
C TYR A 76 -2.74 -0.87 3.03
N VAL A 77 -4.02 -0.89 2.71
CA VAL A 77 -5.09 -0.52 3.65
C VAL A 77 -6.13 -1.61 3.62
N GLU A 78 -6.55 -2.03 4.81
CA GLU A 78 -7.59 -3.01 5.07
C GLU A 78 -8.71 -2.34 5.86
N VAL A 79 -9.94 -2.63 5.43
CA VAL A 79 -11.17 -2.12 6.01
C VAL A 79 -12.00 -3.30 6.52
N ARG A 80 -12.29 -3.30 7.82
CA ARG A 80 -13.15 -4.28 8.51
C ARG A 80 -14.40 -3.57 9.06
N PRO A 81 -15.43 -3.37 8.24
CA PRO A 81 -16.55 -2.49 8.60
C PRO A 81 -17.47 -3.06 9.70
N PHE A 82 -17.47 -4.38 9.90
CA PHE A 82 -18.38 -5.07 10.81
C PHE A 82 -17.71 -5.44 12.13
N ALA A 83 -18.26 -4.96 13.25
CA ALA A 83 -17.75 -5.26 14.59
C ALA A 83 -18.31 -6.55 15.19
N ARG A 84 -19.51 -6.98 14.76
CA ARG A 84 -20.27 -8.09 15.34
C ARG A 84 -20.76 -9.06 14.26
N THR A 85 -21.20 -10.26 14.66
CA THR A 85 -21.68 -11.38 13.81
C THR A 85 -20.59 -12.13 13.02
N GLN A 86 -20.97 -13.14 12.22
CA GLN A 86 -20.05 -13.88 11.34
C GLN A 86 -19.39 -12.98 10.28
N LEU A 87 -20.02 -11.83 9.94
CA LEU A 87 -19.49 -10.86 8.98
C LEU A 87 -18.27 -10.10 9.47
N ARG A 88 -17.94 -10.14 10.77
CA ARG A 88 -16.69 -9.55 11.33
C ARG A 88 -15.42 -10.11 10.70
N ARG A 89 -15.52 -11.29 10.05
CA ARG A 89 -14.42 -11.95 9.36
C ARG A 89 -14.20 -11.38 7.95
N LEU A 90 -15.17 -10.67 7.39
CA LEU A 90 -15.08 -10.07 6.06
C LEU A 90 -14.23 -8.80 6.14
N PHE A 91 -13.31 -8.67 5.20
CA PHE A 91 -12.51 -7.48 5.04
C PHE A 91 -12.32 -7.13 3.57
N PHE A 92 -12.13 -5.84 3.31
CA PHE A 92 -11.74 -5.32 2.00
C PHE A 92 -10.36 -4.73 2.12
N PHE A 93 -9.60 -4.76 1.04
CA PHE A 93 -8.26 -4.17 1.05
C PHE A 93 -7.90 -3.55 -0.29
N GLY A 94 -7.01 -2.57 -0.24
CA GLY A 94 -6.36 -1.98 -1.39
C GLY A 94 -4.86 -1.89 -1.16
N ALA A 95 -4.07 -2.15 -2.20
CA ALA A 95 -2.62 -2.03 -2.16
C ALA A 95 -2.14 -1.23 -3.39
N PRO A 96 -1.94 0.09 -3.25
CA PRO A 96 -1.32 0.91 -4.28
C PRO A 96 0.21 0.94 -4.14
N THR A 97 0.91 0.98 -5.27
CA THR A 97 2.35 1.26 -5.34
C THR A 97 2.62 2.30 -6.41
N PHE A 98 3.05 3.49 -5.99
CA PHE A 98 3.46 4.57 -6.88
C PHE A 98 4.95 4.44 -7.20
N VAL A 99 5.28 4.67 -8.46
CA VAL A 99 6.62 4.46 -9.00
C VAL A 99 7.13 5.77 -9.61
N PHE A 100 8.33 6.17 -9.20
CA PHE A 100 8.97 7.41 -9.65
C PHE A 100 10.42 7.14 -10.07
N GLY A 101 10.87 7.85 -11.09
CA GLY A 101 12.23 7.71 -11.62
C GLY A 101 12.37 8.30 -13.02
N LYS A 102 13.62 8.46 -13.46
CA LYS A 102 14.00 8.80 -14.83
C LYS A 102 15.36 8.19 -15.15
N ASN A 103 15.38 6.87 -15.20
CA ASN A 103 16.62 6.11 -15.40
C ASN A 103 16.55 5.29 -16.68
N VAL A 104 17.72 4.97 -17.21
CA VAL A 104 17.92 4.04 -18.31
C VAL A 104 19.12 3.16 -17.92
N PRO A 105 18.97 1.82 -17.89
CA PRO A 105 20.05 0.92 -17.52
C PRO A 105 21.33 1.22 -18.29
N GLN A 106 22.45 1.16 -17.57
CA GLN A 106 23.83 1.34 -18.03
C GLN A 106 24.19 2.71 -18.63
N THR A 107 23.21 3.59 -18.84
CA THR A 107 23.42 4.84 -19.60
C THR A 107 23.04 6.07 -18.79
N LEU A 108 21.92 6.04 -18.05
CA LEU A 108 21.39 7.18 -17.31
C LEU A 108 20.93 6.78 -15.90
N TYR A 109 21.58 7.36 -14.90
CA TYR A 109 21.28 7.15 -13.48
C TYR A 109 21.07 8.49 -12.78
N THR A 110 19.83 8.87 -12.58
CA THR A 110 19.41 10.14 -11.98
C THR A 110 18.64 9.93 -10.67
N TRP A 111 18.71 10.93 -9.80
CA TRP A 111 17.90 11.04 -8.59
C TRP A 111 16.59 11.79 -8.83
N SER A 112 16.04 11.71 -10.05
CA SER A 112 14.83 12.45 -10.41
C SER A 112 13.58 11.73 -9.89
N PRO A 113 12.72 12.39 -9.09
CA PRO A 113 11.45 11.84 -8.64
C PRO A 113 10.33 12.00 -9.68
N ALA A 114 10.67 11.93 -10.97
CA ALA A 114 9.69 12.09 -12.04
C ALA A 114 8.65 10.96 -11.99
N ALA A 115 7.36 11.30 -11.99
CA ALA A 115 6.30 10.30 -11.97
C ALA A 115 6.38 9.36 -13.18
N ILE A 116 6.36 8.05 -12.92
CA ILE A 116 6.23 7.02 -13.95
C ILE A 116 4.80 6.55 -14.00
N GLY A 117 4.25 6.19 -12.85
CA GLY A 117 2.89 5.71 -12.73
C GLY A 117 2.63 5.01 -11.42
N TRP A 118 1.62 4.15 -11.43
CA TRP A 118 1.25 3.38 -10.25
C TRP A 118 0.63 2.04 -10.62
N GLU A 119 0.93 1.07 -9.77
CA GLU A 119 0.23 -0.21 -9.71
C GLU A 119 -0.86 -0.11 -8.64
N ARG A 120 -2.01 -0.72 -8.89
CA ARG A 120 -3.06 -0.85 -7.90
C ARG A 120 -3.62 -2.27 -7.91
N SER A 121 -3.87 -2.76 -6.72
CA SER A 121 -4.68 -3.95 -6.51
C SER A 121 -5.71 -3.68 -5.42
N TRP A 122 -6.85 -4.35 -5.53
CA TRP A 122 -7.83 -4.38 -4.46
C TRP A 122 -8.48 -5.74 -4.38
N GLY A 123 -9.11 -6.02 -3.26
CA GLY A 123 -9.70 -7.32 -3.03
C GLY A 123 -10.58 -7.37 -1.81
N ALA A 124 -11.14 -8.54 -1.62
CA ALA A 124 -11.91 -8.88 -0.43
C ALA A 124 -11.42 -10.22 0.10
N GLY A 125 -11.63 -10.44 1.40
CA GLY A 125 -11.25 -11.69 2.03
C GLY A 125 -12.08 -12.01 3.25
N ILE A 126 -11.90 -13.24 3.73
CA ILE A 126 -12.49 -13.72 4.97
C ILE A 126 -11.40 -14.29 5.86
N GLU A 127 -11.49 -14.00 7.15
CA GLU A 127 -10.67 -14.64 8.15
C GLU A 127 -11.21 -16.06 8.43
N ILE A 128 -10.38 -17.08 8.20
CA ILE A 128 -10.72 -18.49 8.44
C ILE A 128 -10.46 -18.85 9.90
N GLY A 129 -9.52 -18.15 10.55
CA GLY A 129 -9.14 -18.33 11.94
C GLY A 129 -7.71 -18.84 12.09
N ARG A 130 -7.19 -18.81 13.33
CA ARG A 130 -5.79 -19.15 13.65
C ARG A 130 -4.78 -18.39 12.79
N GLY A 131 -5.09 -17.15 12.40
CA GLY A 131 -4.23 -16.32 11.55
C GLY A 131 -4.23 -16.69 10.06
N PHE A 132 -5.18 -17.51 9.59
CA PHE A 132 -5.39 -17.74 8.16
C PHE A 132 -6.48 -16.83 7.58
N GLU A 133 -6.22 -16.29 6.40
CA GLU A 133 -7.16 -15.48 5.61
C GLU A 133 -7.27 -16.06 4.19
N MET A 134 -8.50 -16.23 3.70
CA MET A 134 -8.76 -16.46 2.28
C MET A 134 -9.04 -15.13 1.60
N ARG A 135 -8.48 -14.89 0.42
CA ARG A 135 -8.49 -13.60 -0.26
C ARG A 135 -8.72 -13.77 -1.73
N VAL A 136 -9.52 -12.88 -2.30
CA VAL A 136 -9.64 -12.68 -3.74
C VAL A 136 -9.06 -11.31 -4.06
N THR A 137 -8.03 -11.27 -4.89
CA THR A 137 -7.33 -10.05 -5.26
C THR A 137 -7.47 -9.83 -6.76
N GLN A 138 -7.81 -8.61 -7.15
CA GLN A 138 -7.71 -8.13 -8.52
C GLN A 138 -6.48 -7.23 -8.65
N HIS A 139 -5.55 -7.60 -9.53
CA HIS A 139 -4.46 -6.74 -9.98
C HIS A 139 -4.87 -6.02 -11.26
N PHE A 140 -4.58 -4.73 -11.35
CA PHE A 140 -4.90 -3.92 -12.52
C PHE A 140 -3.66 -3.66 -13.36
N LEU A 141 -3.89 -3.30 -14.61
CA LEU A 141 -2.82 -2.80 -15.47
C LEU A 141 -2.15 -1.59 -14.82
N PHE A 142 -0.84 -1.49 -15.05
CA PHE A 142 -0.08 -0.35 -14.59
C PHE A 142 -0.55 0.91 -15.31
N GLN A 143 -0.92 1.92 -14.54
CA GLN A 143 -1.36 3.19 -15.10
C GLN A 143 -0.17 4.14 -15.13
N ARG A 144 0.23 4.53 -16.34
CA ARG A 144 1.29 5.52 -16.58
C ARG A 144 0.77 6.91 -16.24
N LEU A 145 1.69 7.80 -15.90
CA LEU A 145 1.37 9.18 -15.54
C LEU A 145 2.27 10.17 -16.30
N GLY A 146 1.73 11.35 -16.57
CA GLY A 146 2.46 12.49 -17.11
C GLY A 146 3.14 12.22 -18.45
N ALA A 147 4.41 12.60 -18.58
CA ALA A 147 5.18 12.52 -19.83
C ALA A 147 5.40 11.09 -20.36
N ARG A 148 5.02 10.08 -19.58
CA ARG A 148 5.15 8.65 -19.91
C ARG A 148 3.84 7.99 -20.31
N ASP A 149 2.72 8.72 -20.23
CA ASP A 149 1.42 8.25 -20.72
C ASP A 149 1.28 8.44 -22.24
N ARG A 150 2.25 7.89 -22.97
CA ARG A 150 2.34 7.91 -24.43
C ARG A 150 3.25 6.80 -24.88
N PHE A 151 3.31 6.60 -26.19
CA PHE A 151 4.30 5.73 -26.80
C PHE A 151 5.72 6.29 -26.59
N LEU A 152 6.58 5.49 -25.97
CA LEU A 152 7.97 5.84 -25.61
C LEU A 152 9.01 5.32 -26.61
N GLY A 153 8.57 4.95 -27.82
CA GLY A 153 9.45 4.48 -28.89
C GLY A 153 9.60 2.95 -28.93
N PRO A 154 10.55 2.43 -29.71
CA PRO A 154 10.67 1.00 -30.00
C PRO A 154 10.94 0.10 -28.77
N ALA A 155 11.47 0.67 -27.69
CA ALA A 155 11.69 -0.03 -26.43
C ALA A 155 10.47 -0.03 -25.49
N ASP A 156 9.34 0.55 -25.90
CA ASP A 156 8.12 0.60 -25.10
C ASP A 156 7.39 -0.75 -25.11
N LEU A 157 7.24 -1.36 -23.93
CA LEU A 157 6.58 -2.66 -23.73
C LEU A 157 5.06 -2.55 -23.42
N GLY A 158 4.51 -1.33 -23.43
CA GLY A 158 3.10 -1.08 -23.16
C GLY A 158 2.74 -1.09 -21.67
N THR A 159 1.44 -1.10 -21.38
CA THR A 159 0.90 -0.86 -20.02
C THR A 159 0.76 -2.11 -19.17
N ASN A 160 1.43 -3.21 -19.55
CA ASN A 160 1.33 -4.47 -18.79
C ASN A 160 1.92 -4.34 -17.38
N GLY A 161 2.89 -3.46 -17.16
CA GLY A 161 3.53 -3.35 -15.86
C GLY A 161 4.31 -4.63 -15.49
N PRO A 162 4.80 -4.75 -14.24
CA PRO A 162 5.61 -5.89 -13.83
C PRO A 162 4.84 -7.22 -13.81
N TRP A 163 3.51 -7.18 -13.60
CA TRP A 163 2.71 -8.39 -13.40
C TRP A 163 1.48 -8.53 -14.31
N GLY A 164 1.19 -7.56 -15.18
CA GLY A 164 -0.01 -7.61 -16.02
C GLY A 164 -1.30 -7.43 -15.22
N ARG A 165 -2.43 -7.74 -15.87
CA ARG A 165 -3.76 -7.79 -15.24
C ARG A 165 -4.15 -9.23 -14.98
N TYR A 166 -4.33 -9.57 -13.71
CA TYR A 166 -4.78 -10.90 -13.31
C TYR A 166 -5.59 -10.84 -12.02
N SER A 167 -6.32 -11.92 -11.76
CA SER A 167 -7.09 -12.11 -10.54
C SER A 167 -6.60 -13.39 -9.87
N VAL A 168 -6.52 -13.39 -8.54
CA VAL A 168 -6.02 -14.54 -7.80
C VAL A 168 -6.87 -14.80 -6.57
N ILE A 169 -7.13 -16.07 -6.31
CA ILE A 169 -7.68 -16.56 -5.05
C ILE A 169 -6.51 -17.16 -4.27
N GLY A 170 -6.25 -16.65 -3.08
CA GLY A 170 -5.10 -17.04 -2.27
C GLY A 170 -5.43 -17.22 -0.80
N VAL A 171 -4.56 -17.93 -0.10
CA VAL A 171 -4.60 -18.06 1.35
C VAL A 171 -3.35 -17.41 1.94
N ARG A 172 -3.53 -16.55 2.94
CA ARG A 172 -2.44 -15.87 3.66
C ARG A 172 -2.40 -16.34 5.10
N LYS A 173 -1.20 -16.56 5.63
CA LYS A 173 -0.93 -16.88 7.03
C LYS A 173 -0.19 -15.73 7.69
N TYR A 174 -0.67 -15.27 8.84
CA TYR A 174 0.06 -14.37 9.71
C TYR A 174 0.82 -15.18 10.77
N PHE A 175 2.06 -14.78 11.00
CA PHE A 175 2.89 -15.28 12.08
C PHE A 175 2.96 -14.20 13.17
N GLY A 176 2.60 -14.55 14.40
CA GLY A 176 2.47 -13.61 15.53
C GLY A 176 1.03 -13.14 15.77
N GLN A 177 0.86 -12.35 16.85
CA GLN A 177 -0.42 -11.71 17.18
C GLN A 177 -0.36 -10.22 16.82
N ARG A 178 -1.42 -9.75 16.16
CA ARG A 178 -1.70 -8.34 15.95
C ARG A 178 -2.11 -7.78 17.32
N ARG A 179 -1.28 -6.90 17.89
CA ARG A 179 -1.56 -6.23 19.17
C ARG A 179 -2.52 -5.06 18.97
#